data_AF-A0A1M3T1D9-F1
#
_entry.id   AF-A0A1M3T1D9-F1
#
_cell.length_a   1.000
_cell.length_b   1.000
_cell.length_c   1.000
_cell.angle_alpha   90.00
_cell.angle_beta   90.00
_cell.angle_gamma   90.00
#
_symmetry.space_group_name_H-M   'P 1'
#
loop_
_entity.id
_entity.type
_entity.pdbx_description
1 polymer ?
#
loop_
_entity_poly.entity_id
_entity_poly.type
_entity_poly.pdbx_seq_one_letter_code
_entity_poly.pdbx_strand_id
1 'polypeptide(L)'
;MVSHMALSQVQQDDDVFRTPEEQYIVEDFCRHAAAEVRLWNDYGSIERDKAEGVLNSIDVLSLSSSRPSANGITGDTLDRHCKVESLTKMAQYEDRHVRLCLEQLETLLQENDAQRASYIMSRLHMHATVTHVWAEMYSLRRFSAASPQS
;
A
#
# COMPACT_ATOMS: atom_id res chain seq x y z
N MET A 1 -2.61 11.37 -23.25
CA MET A 1 -2.39 11.37 -24.71
C MET A 1 -1.00 10.81 -25.00
N VAL A 2 -0.89 9.48 -25.10
CA VAL A 2 0.13 8.68 -25.83
C VAL A 2 -0.53 7.29 -25.96
N SER A 3 -1.50 7.02 -26.85
CA SER A 3 -1.32 6.71 -28.27
C SER A 3 0.13 6.51 -28.69
N HIS A 4 0.70 5.34 -28.42
CA HIS A 4 1.67 4.67 -29.29
C HIS A 4 1.98 3.27 -28.73
N MET A 5 1.23 2.26 -29.17
CA MET A 5 1.74 0.91 -29.46
C MET A 5 0.67 0.06 -30.16
N ALA A 6 0.06 0.64 -31.20
CA ALA A 6 -0.47 -0.17 -32.29
C ALA A 6 0.64 -0.26 -33.35
N LEU A 7 0.88 -1.48 -33.84
CA LEU A 7 1.76 -1.83 -34.97
C LEU A 7 3.26 -1.97 -34.64
N SER A 8 3.59 -2.99 -33.86
CA SER A 8 4.86 -3.72 -33.96
C SER A 8 4.53 -5.18 -33.70
N GLN A 9 4.67 -5.99 -34.75
CA GLN A 9 4.56 -7.45 -34.81
C GLN A 9 4.12 -8.15 -33.51
N VAL A 10 2.92 -8.71 -33.59
CA VAL A 10 2.40 -9.75 -32.70
C VAL A 10 3.42 -10.91 -32.66
N GLN A 11 4.38 -10.84 -31.74
CA GLN A 11 4.71 -12.02 -30.95
C GLN A 11 3.46 -12.21 -30.09
N GLN A 12 2.71 -13.28 -30.34
CA GLN A 12 1.71 -13.77 -29.37
C GLN A 12 2.48 -14.19 -28.12
N ASP A 13 2.90 -13.22 -27.32
CA ASP A 13 3.10 -13.46 -25.90
C ASP A 13 1.68 -13.53 -25.36
N ASP A 14 1.26 -14.73 -24.98
CA ASP A 14 -0.08 -14.99 -24.51
C ASP A 14 -0.23 -14.22 -23.18
N ASP A 15 -0.98 -13.11 -23.19
CA ASP A 15 -1.15 -12.25 -22.02
C ASP A 15 -1.56 -13.11 -20.81
N VAL A 16 -0.86 -12.94 -19.68
CA VAL A 16 -1.12 -13.70 -18.45
C VAL A 16 -2.58 -13.50 -17.98
N PHE A 17 -3.06 -12.27 -18.12
CA PHE A 17 -4.43 -11.83 -17.87
C PHE A 17 -5.14 -11.64 -19.21
N ARG A 18 -6.04 -12.56 -19.54
CA ARG A 18 -6.60 -12.74 -20.89
C ARG A 18 -7.90 -11.98 -21.09
N THR A 19 -8.63 -11.67 -20.02
CA THR A 19 -9.89 -10.92 -20.11
C THR A 19 -9.72 -9.49 -19.64
N PRO A 20 -10.52 -8.53 -20.14
CA PRO A 20 -10.51 -7.15 -19.66
C PRO A 20 -10.77 -7.05 -18.15
N GLU A 21 -11.60 -7.92 -17.58
CA GLU A 21 -11.89 -7.97 -16.15
C GLU A 21 -10.68 -8.45 -15.34
N GLU A 22 -9.98 -9.50 -15.82
CA GLU A 22 -8.73 -9.98 -15.23
C GLU A 22 -7.67 -8.84 -15.21
N GLN A 23 -7.54 -8.12 -16.33
CA GLN A 23 -6.61 -6.99 -16.48
C GLN A 23 -6.98 -5.80 -15.57
N TYR A 24 -8.26 -5.48 -15.46
CA TYR A 24 -8.73 -4.37 -14.63
C TYR A 24 -8.47 -4.63 -13.15
N ILE A 25 -8.79 -5.84 -12.66
CA ILE A 25 -8.60 -6.19 -11.25
C ILE A 25 -7.11 -6.27 -10.89
N VAL A 26 -6.24 -6.80 -11.78
CA VAL A 26 -4.80 -6.83 -11.48
C VAL A 26 -4.18 -5.44 -11.48
N GLU A 27 -4.64 -4.52 -12.33
CA GLU A 27 -4.19 -3.12 -12.29
C GLU A 27 -4.57 -2.48 -10.95
N ASP A 28 -5.78 -2.75 -10.47
CA ASP A 28 -6.26 -2.29 -9.16
C ASP A 28 -5.43 -2.86 -8.00
N PHE A 29 -5.16 -4.16 -8.03
CA PHE A 29 -4.24 -4.82 -7.10
C PHE A 29 -2.87 -4.13 -7.08
N CYS A 30 -2.26 -3.92 -8.26
CA CYS A 30 -0.94 -3.30 -8.36
C CYS A 30 -0.92 -1.88 -7.79
N ARG A 31 -1.99 -1.10 -8.03
CA ARG A 31 -2.11 0.27 -7.52
C ARG A 31 -2.20 0.30 -6.00
N HIS A 32 -3.09 -0.52 -5.43
CA HIS A 32 -3.27 -0.62 -3.99
C HIS A 32 -2.01 -1.17 -3.30
N ALA A 33 -1.37 -2.21 -3.85
CA ALA A 33 -0.14 -2.77 -3.30
C ALA A 33 1.02 -1.76 -3.33
N ALA A 34 1.17 -1.00 -4.42
CA ALA A 34 2.20 0.03 -4.52
C ALA A 34 1.97 1.17 -3.50
N ALA A 35 0.71 1.60 -3.34
CA ALA A 35 0.33 2.60 -2.35
C ALA A 35 0.62 2.11 -0.93
N GLU A 36 0.23 0.88 -0.59
CA GLU A 36 0.49 0.26 0.71
C GLU A 36 1.99 0.26 1.05
N VAL A 37 2.82 -0.26 0.14
CA VAL A 37 4.29 -0.31 0.33
C VAL A 37 4.85 1.09 0.56
N ARG A 38 4.38 2.08 -0.21
CA ARG A 38 4.82 3.47 -0.05
C ARG A 38 4.47 4.01 1.34
N LEU A 39 3.24 3.79 1.80
CA LEU A 39 2.76 4.28 3.10
C LEU A 39 3.52 3.64 4.25
N TRP A 40 3.81 2.33 4.19
CA TRP A 40 4.61 1.66 5.22
C TRP A 40 6.08 2.06 5.22
N ASN A 41 6.67 2.27 4.03
CA ASN A 41 8.03 2.80 3.93
C ASN A 41 8.10 4.19 4.57
N ASP A 42 7.18 5.08 4.21
CA ASP A 42 7.10 6.42 4.76
C ASP A 42 6.88 6.38 6.29
N TYR A 43 6.01 5.50 6.78
CA TYR A 43 5.82 5.30 8.22
C TYR A 43 7.10 4.85 8.94
N GLY A 44 7.85 3.94 8.33
CA GLY A 44 9.10 3.40 8.86
C GLY A 44 10.27 4.38 8.85
N SER A 45 10.21 5.39 7.98
CA SER A 45 11.30 6.36 7.78
C SER A 45 11.05 7.74 8.39
N ILE A 46 9.90 7.97 9.03
CA ILE A 46 9.47 9.26 9.60
C ILE A 46 10.60 10.05 10.30
N GLU A 47 11.37 9.43 11.20
CA GLU A 47 12.41 10.12 11.97
C GLU A 47 13.69 10.34 11.15
N ARG A 48 14.04 9.38 10.28
CA ARG A 48 15.19 9.50 9.36
C ARG A 48 14.93 10.64 8.37
N ASP A 49 13.78 10.63 7.71
CA ASP A 49 13.43 11.59 6.67
C ASP A 49 13.36 13.01 7.25
N LYS A 50 12.85 13.15 8.49
CA LYS A 50 12.89 14.43 9.21
C LYS A 50 14.32 14.92 9.45
N ALA A 51 15.24 14.04 9.84
CA ALA A 51 16.64 14.40 10.10
C ALA A 51 17.41 14.75 8.81
N GLU A 52 17.08 14.08 7.72
CA GLU A 52 17.71 14.29 6.40
C GLU A 52 17.04 15.39 5.57
N GLY A 53 15.90 15.93 6.01
CA GLY A 53 15.13 16.92 5.26
C GLY A 53 14.45 16.34 4.01
N VAL A 54 14.19 15.04 4.00
CA VAL A 54 13.51 14.32 2.92
C VAL A 54 12.00 14.39 3.13
N LEU A 55 11.24 14.61 2.06
CA LEU A 55 9.78 14.68 2.12
C LEU A 55 9.17 13.32 2.45
N ASN A 56 8.24 13.31 3.41
CA ASN A 56 7.47 12.14 3.81
C ASN A 56 5.96 12.37 3.61
N SER A 57 5.17 11.29 3.52
CA SER A 57 3.72 11.39 3.42
C SER A 57 3.08 12.22 4.54
N ILE A 58 3.62 12.18 5.77
CA ILE A 58 3.07 12.99 6.89
C ILE A 58 3.21 14.50 6.67
N ASP A 59 4.13 14.95 5.82
CA ASP A 59 4.39 16.37 5.58
C ASP A 59 3.36 16.96 4.61
N VAL A 60 2.74 16.13 3.77
CA VAL A 60 1.73 16.53 2.78
C VAL A 60 0.29 16.29 3.25
N LEU A 61 0.09 15.55 4.35
CA LEU A 61 -1.23 15.34 4.93
C LEU A 61 -1.75 16.64 5.53
N SER A 62 -2.82 17.18 4.95
CA SER A 62 -3.56 18.31 5.54
C SER A 62 -4.67 17.79 6.43
N LEU A 63 -4.54 17.99 7.74
CA LEU A 63 -5.64 17.74 8.68
C LEU A 63 -6.48 19.01 8.82
N SER A 64 -7.78 18.92 8.55
CA SER A 64 -8.72 20.01 8.83
C SER A 64 -8.72 20.27 10.34
N SER A 65 -8.03 21.32 10.77
CA SER A 65 -7.83 21.66 12.19
C SER A 65 -9.11 22.26 12.79
N SER A 66 -10.15 21.45 12.98
CA SER A 66 -11.42 21.92 13.56
C SER A 66 -11.47 21.81 15.09
N ARG A 67 -10.34 21.61 15.78
CA ARG A 67 -10.32 21.52 17.26
C ARG A 67 -9.55 22.70 17.87
N PRO A 68 -10.18 23.51 18.74
CA PRO A 68 -9.49 24.57 19.45
C PRO A 68 -8.45 23.95 20.40
N SER A 69 -7.24 24.53 20.44
CA SER A 69 -6.16 24.14 21.33
C SER A 69 -6.62 24.20 22.79
N ALA A 70 -6.97 23.05 23.36
CA ALA A 70 -7.12 22.89 24.79
C ALA A 70 -5.78 22.43 25.38
N ASN A 71 -5.22 23.26 26.26
CA ASN A 71 -4.21 22.94 27.27
C ASN A 71 -2.84 22.42 26.78
N GLY A 72 -1.91 23.36 26.55
CA GLY A 72 -0.50 23.24 26.97
C GLY A 72 0.40 22.20 26.27
N ILE A 73 -0.13 21.27 25.48
CA ILE A 73 0.64 20.45 24.55
C ILE A 73 0.88 21.32 23.31
N THR A 74 2.14 21.54 22.94
CA THR A 74 2.51 22.25 21.71
C THR A 74 1.71 21.67 20.55
N GLY A 75 0.85 22.47 19.91
CA GLY A 75 -0.11 22.00 18.90
C GLY A 75 0.52 21.19 17.76
N ASP A 76 1.82 21.39 17.52
CA ASP A 76 2.65 20.68 16.56
C ASP A 76 2.83 19.17 16.86
N THR A 77 2.97 18.78 18.14
CA THR A 77 3.15 17.38 18.53
C THR A 77 1.86 16.58 18.36
N LEU A 78 0.72 17.20 18.69
CA LEU A 78 -0.60 16.60 18.54
C LEU A 78 -0.97 16.44 17.06
N ASP A 79 -0.68 17.46 16.24
CA ASP A 79 -0.88 17.43 14.79
C ASP A 79 -0.05 16.31 14.14
N ARG A 80 1.24 16.19 14.50
CA ARG A 80 2.10 15.10 14.03
C ARG A 80 1.55 13.73 14.42
N HIS A 81 1.10 13.55 15.66
CA HIS A 81 0.52 12.26 16.09
C HIS A 81 -0.71 11.89 15.26
N CYS A 82 -1.63 12.83 15.04
CA CYS A 82 -2.81 12.60 14.21
C CYS A 82 -2.45 12.28 12.75
N LYS A 83 -1.42 12.92 12.19
CA LYS A 83 -0.93 12.63 10.83
C LYS A 83 -0.37 11.21 10.72
N VAL A 84 0.41 10.77 11.71
CA VAL A 84 0.93 9.40 11.76
C VAL A 84 -0.21 8.39 11.90
N GLU A 85 -1.20 8.66 12.75
CA GLU A 85 -2.37 7.79 12.89
C GLU A 85 -3.17 7.69 11.58
N SER A 86 -3.39 8.81 10.89
CA SER A 86 -4.04 8.82 9.57
C SER A 86 -3.23 8.04 8.53
N LEU A 87 -1.91 8.17 8.51
CA LEU A 87 -1.03 7.41 7.60
C LEU A 87 -1.21 5.90 7.78
N THR A 88 -1.22 5.42 9.04
CA THR A 88 -1.43 4.01 9.33
C THR A 88 -2.83 3.54 8.92
N LYS A 89 -3.88 4.36 9.13
CA LYS A 89 -5.24 4.03 8.70
C LYS A 89 -5.36 3.93 7.17
N MET A 90 -4.65 4.79 6.44
CA MET A 90 -4.57 4.72 4.98
C MET A 90 -3.86 3.44 4.54
N ALA A 91 -2.71 3.10 5.14
CA ALA A 91 -1.99 1.87 4.81
C ALA A 91 -2.86 0.62 5.03
N GLN A 92 -3.60 0.57 6.14
CA GLN A 92 -4.56 -0.50 6.42
C GLN A 92 -5.75 -0.52 5.45
N TYR A 93 -6.12 0.63 4.89
CA TYR A 93 -7.16 0.72 3.87
C TYR A 93 -6.69 0.11 2.54
N GLU A 94 -5.45 0.41 2.13
CA GLU A 94 -4.82 -0.18 0.95
C GLU A 94 -4.69 -1.71 1.11
N ASP A 95 -4.21 -2.20 2.26
CA ASP A 95 -4.10 -3.63 2.59
C ASP A 95 -5.44 -4.39 2.47
N ARG A 96 -6.56 -3.75 2.86
CA ARG A 96 -7.89 -4.33 2.65
C ARG A 96 -8.26 -4.43 1.16
N HIS A 97 -7.89 -3.45 0.35
CA HIS A 97 -8.16 -3.49 -1.08
C HIS A 97 -7.28 -4.50 -1.79
N VAL A 98 -6.00 -4.62 -1.41
CA VAL A 98 -5.11 -5.68 -1.89
C VAL A 98 -5.76 -7.06 -1.70
N ARG A 99 -6.29 -7.34 -0.50
CA ARG A 99 -7.00 -8.62 -0.23
C ARG A 99 -8.27 -8.78 -1.06
N LEU A 100 -9.08 -7.73 -1.18
CA LEU A 100 -10.30 -7.76 -1.99
C LEU A 100 -10.00 -8.06 -3.47
N CYS A 101 -8.98 -7.41 -4.05
CA CYS A 101 -8.58 -7.67 -5.43
C CYS A 101 -8.10 -9.11 -5.62
N LEU A 102 -7.35 -9.68 -4.66
CA LEU A 102 -6.91 -11.07 -4.71
C LEU A 102 -8.11 -12.03 -4.69
N GLU A 103 -9.08 -11.82 -3.80
CA GLU A 103 -10.28 -12.66 -3.69
C GLU A 103 -11.13 -12.61 -4.97
N GLN A 104 -11.32 -11.40 -5.53
CA GLN A 104 -12.07 -11.21 -6.77
C GLN A 104 -11.35 -11.82 -7.98
N LEU A 105 -10.04 -11.62 -8.08
CA LEU A 105 -9.23 -12.17 -9.17
C LEU A 105 -9.15 -13.69 -9.10
N GLU A 106 -9.03 -14.26 -7.89
CA GLU A 106 -9.05 -15.71 -7.70
C GLU A 106 -10.35 -16.32 -8.19
N THR A 107 -11.49 -15.74 -7.79
CA THR A 107 -12.82 -16.20 -8.23
C THR A 107 -12.92 -16.19 -9.75
N LEU A 108 -12.57 -15.05 -10.37
CA LEU A 108 -12.62 -14.88 -11.83
C LEU A 108 -11.70 -15.85 -12.57
N LEU A 109 -10.47 -16.04 -12.08
CA LEU A 109 -9.52 -16.96 -12.68
C LEU A 109 -9.96 -18.43 -12.52
N GLN A 110 -10.52 -18.81 -11.38
CA GLN A 110 -11.00 -20.17 -11.13
C GLN A 110 -12.18 -20.55 -12.04
N GLU A 111 -13.08 -19.60 -12.33
CA GLU A 111 -14.19 -19.80 -13.27
C GLU A 111 -13.69 -20.01 -14.71
N ASN A 112 -12.62 -19.32 -15.10
CA ASN A 112 -12.07 -19.38 -16.45
C ASN A 112 -11.12 -20.57 -16.67
N ASP A 113 -10.16 -20.77 -15.75
CA ASP A 113 -9.10 -21.78 -15.84
C ASP A 113 -8.44 -22.01 -14.46
N ALA A 114 -8.88 -23.04 -13.75
CA ALA A 114 -8.41 -23.36 -12.41
C ALA A 114 -6.90 -23.68 -12.31
N GLN A 115 -6.29 -24.24 -13.37
CA GLN A 115 -4.85 -24.52 -13.36
C GLN A 115 -4.06 -23.22 -13.47
N ARG A 116 -4.48 -22.32 -14.36
CA ARG A 116 -3.90 -20.98 -14.49
C ARG A 116 -4.10 -20.15 -13.23
N ALA A 117 -5.27 -20.24 -12.59
CA ALA A 117 -5.58 -19.57 -11.34
C ALA A 117 -4.55 -19.90 -10.26
N SER A 118 -4.27 -21.19 -10.04
CA SER A 118 -3.29 -21.62 -9.03
C SER A 118 -1.90 -21.03 -9.28
N TYR A 119 -1.44 -21.04 -10.53
CA TYR A 119 -0.14 -20.47 -10.90
C TYR A 119 -0.06 -18.96 -10.63
N ILE A 120 -1.04 -18.20 -11.12
CA ILE A 120 -1.07 -16.73 -10.99
C ILE A 120 -1.22 -16.34 -9.51
N MET A 121 -2.19 -16.91 -8.81
CA MET A 121 -2.50 -16.57 -7.43
C MET A 121 -1.32 -16.87 -6.49
N SER A 122 -0.57 -17.95 -6.72
CA SER A 122 0.63 -18.24 -5.92
C SER A 122 1.65 -17.09 -5.92
N ARG A 123 1.83 -16.42 -7.06
CA ARG A 123 2.79 -15.32 -7.20
C ARG A 123 2.27 -14.01 -6.61
N LEU A 124 0.98 -13.73 -6.80
CA LEU A 124 0.36 -12.54 -6.22
C LEU A 124 0.28 -12.63 -4.68
N HIS A 125 -0.06 -13.80 -4.14
CA HIS A 125 -0.02 -14.04 -2.69
C HIS A 125 1.38 -13.93 -2.12
N MET A 126 2.41 -14.43 -2.81
CA MET A 126 3.79 -14.23 -2.39
C MET A 126 4.13 -12.73 -2.28
N HIS A 127 3.72 -11.92 -3.26
CA HIS A 127 3.94 -10.48 -3.22
C HIS A 127 3.23 -9.82 -2.03
N ALA A 128 1.93 -10.09 -1.85
CA ALA A 128 1.14 -9.55 -0.74
C ALA A 128 1.69 -9.98 0.63
N THR A 129 2.16 -11.24 0.75
CA THR A 129 2.74 -11.77 1.99
C THR A 129 4.02 -11.04 2.37
N VAL A 130 4.91 -10.79 1.41
CA VAL A 130 6.16 -10.05 1.66
C VAL A 130 5.83 -8.65 2.16
N THR A 131 4.93 -7.94 1.49
CA THR A 131 4.49 -6.59 1.91
C THR A 131 3.90 -6.60 3.31
N HIS A 132 3.06 -7.59 3.62
CA HIS A 132 2.43 -7.74 4.92
C HIS A 132 3.45 -7.95 6.05
N VAL A 133 4.41 -8.86 5.87
CA VAL A 133 5.47 -9.11 6.87
C VAL A 133 6.30 -7.84 7.10
N TRP A 134 6.61 -7.09 6.03
CA TRP A 134 7.29 -5.80 6.15
C TRP A 134 6.47 -4.78 6.94
N ALA A 135 5.17 -4.69 6.70
CA ALA A 135 4.25 -3.82 7.44
C ALA A 135 4.21 -4.17 8.95
N GLU A 136 4.15 -5.46 9.29
CA GLU A 136 4.21 -5.94 10.67
C GLU A 136 5.52 -5.55 11.34
N MET A 137 6.66 -5.73 10.64
CA MET A 137 7.97 -5.33 11.18
C MET A 137 8.04 -3.85 11.53
N TYR A 138 7.49 -2.96 10.69
CA TYR A 138 7.45 -1.53 10.98
C TYR A 138 6.51 -1.19 12.13
N SER A 139 5.35 -1.86 12.19
CA SER A 139 4.41 -1.71 13.29
C SER A 139 5.06 -2.10 14.62
N LEU A 140 5.80 -3.21 14.66
CA LEU A 140 6.51 -3.74 15.83
C LEU A 140 7.73 -2.90 16.25
N ARG A 141 8.54 -2.41 15.31
CA ARG A 141 9.74 -1.60 15.62
C ARG A 141 9.41 -0.34 16.41
N ARG A 142 8.26 0.29 16.14
CA ARG A 142 7.85 1.48 16.88
C ARG A 142 7.42 1.15 18.32
N PHE A 143 6.88 -0.04 18.58
CA PHE A 143 6.64 -0.52 19.94
C PHE A 143 7.96 -0.76 20.71
N SER A 144 8.99 -1.33 20.08
CA SER A 144 10.29 -1.51 20.74
C SER A 144 11.03 -0.20 21.03
N ALA A 145 10.89 0.81 20.16
CA ALA A 145 11.48 2.14 20.39
C ALA A 145 10.70 2.99 21.42
N ALA A 146 9.46 2.62 21.74
CA ALA A 146 8.60 3.32 22.72
C ALA A 146 8.71 2.75 24.14
N SER A 147 9.44 1.66 24.37
CA SER A 147 9.73 1.13 25.70
C SER A 147 10.88 1.92 26.33
N PRO A 148 10.64 2.72 27.39
CA PRO A 148 11.74 3.30 28.16
C PRO A 148 12.53 2.15 28.78
N GLN A 149 13.85 2.16 28.63
CA GLN A 149 14.71 1.31 29.46
C GLN A 149 14.48 1.73 30.92
N SER A 150 13.84 0.85 31.68
CA SER A 150 13.63 0.96 33.13
C SER A 150 14.93 0.79 33.89
#